data_AF-A0A392TEZ6-F1
#
_entry.id   AF-A0A392TEZ6-F1
#
_cell.length_a   1.000
_cell.length_b   1.000
_cell.length_c   1.000
_cell.angle_alpha   90.00
_cell.angle_beta   90.00
_cell.angle_gamma   90.00
#
_symmetry.space_group_name_H-M   'P 1'
#
loop_
_entity.id
_entity.type
_entity.pdbx_description
1 polymer ?
#
loop_
_entity_poly.entity_id
_entity_poly.type
_entity_poly.pdbx_seq_one_letter_code
_entity_poly.pdbx_strand_id
1 'polypeptide(L)'
;VIASRRRGNAITSIQVDGVTTEGVQPILQVVFTHFASHFKARFVERPGVDNLQFRRLTPVEGGSLTKPFSVDEVKTAVWDCDSYKSPGPD
;
A
#
# COMPACT_ATOMS: atom_id res chain seq x y z
N VAL A 1 -24.16 -14.87 16.37
CA VAL A 1 -23.04 -14.35 15.53
C VAL A 1 -22.65 -12.91 15.85
N ILE A 2 -23.58 -11.93 15.87
CA ILE A 2 -23.27 -10.50 16.13
C ILE A 2 -22.61 -10.26 17.51
N ALA A 3 -23.06 -10.92 18.56
CA ALA A 3 -22.49 -10.77 19.91
C ALA A 3 -21.04 -11.29 20.04
N SER A 4 -20.67 -12.31 19.26
CA SER A 4 -19.30 -12.83 19.22
C SER A 4 -18.37 -11.83 18.51
N ARG A 5 -18.82 -11.25 17.40
CA ARG A 5 -18.08 -10.19 16.69
C ARG A 5 -17.87 -8.94 17.55
N ARG A 6 -18.88 -8.51 18.31
CA ARG A 6 -18.75 -7.37 19.24
C ARG A 6 -17.68 -7.60 20.31
N ARG A 7 -17.57 -8.83 20.82
CA ARG A 7 -16.54 -9.19 21.82
C ARG A 7 -15.13 -9.18 21.22
N GLY A 8 -14.96 -9.69 20.00
CA GLY A 8 -13.67 -9.72 19.32
C GLY A 8 -13.16 -8.34 18.88
N ASN A 9 -14.08 -7.40 18.64
CA ASN A 9 -13.74 -6.05 18.18
C ASN A 9 -13.68 -5.01 19.32
N ALA A 10 -13.96 -5.41 20.55
CA ALA A 10 -13.91 -4.52 21.70
C ALA A 10 -12.48 -4.44 22.24
N ILE A 11 -11.91 -3.23 22.24
CA ILE A 11 -10.66 -2.95 22.93
C ILE A 11 -11.01 -2.58 24.37
N THR A 12 -10.81 -3.52 25.30
CA THR A 12 -11.10 -3.34 26.73
C THR A 12 -9.90 -2.86 27.54
N SER A 13 -8.69 -3.16 27.04
CA SER A 13 -7.42 -2.73 27.64
C SER A 13 -6.34 -2.62 26.57
N ILE A 14 -5.33 -1.78 26.82
CA ILE A 14 -4.15 -1.61 25.96
C ILE A 14 -2.90 -1.46 26.83
N GLN A 15 -1.79 -2.09 26.45
CA GLN A 15 -0.51 -1.90 27.15
C GLN A 15 0.30 -0.79 26.49
N VAL A 16 0.80 0.13 27.31
CA VAL A 16 1.67 1.24 26.90
C VAL A 16 2.84 1.29 27.88
N ASP A 17 4.07 1.18 27.38
CA ASP A 17 5.30 1.22 28.19
C ASP A 17 5.30 0.26 29.40
N GLY A 18 4.71 -0.93 29.22
CA GLY A 18 4.59 -1.95 30.27
C GLY A 18 3.44 -1.74 31.26
N VAL A 19 2.62 -0.70 31.09
CA VAL A 19 1.46 -0.39 31.93
C VAL A 19 0.16 -0.74 31.20
N THR A 20 -0.67 -1.57 31.84
CA THR A 20 -2.03 -1.85 31.34
C THR A 20 -2.93 -0.64 31.58
N THR A 21 -3.43 -0.07 30.48
CA THR A 21 -4.38 1.04 30.47
C THR A 21 -5.78 0.53 30.16
N GLU A 22 -6.74 0.88 31.01
CA GLU A 22 -8.13 0.46 30.89
C GLU A 22 -9.09 1.66 30.89
N GLY A 23 -10.32 1.43 30.43
CA GLY A 23 -11.36 2.45 30.34
C GLY A 23 -11.34 3.22 29.02
N VAL A 24 -12.52 3.67 28.60
CA VAL A 24 -12.72 4.26 27.26
C VAL A 24 -11.88 5.51 27.05
N GLN A 25 -11.89 6.45 28.00
CA GLN A 25 -11.18 7.73 27.84
C GLN A 25 -9.65 7.56 27.78
N PRO A 26 -9.01 6.81 28.71
CA PRO A 26 -7.58 6.54 28.61
C PRO A 26 -7.18 5.81 27.32
N ILE A 27 -7.95 4.80 26.91
CA ILE A 27 -7.69 4.04 25.67
C ILE A 27 -7.76 4.97 24.45
N LEU A 28 -8.79 5.82 24.34
CA LEU A 28 -8.92 6.77 23.25
C LEU A 28 -7.76 7.75 23.21
N GLN A 29 -7.34 8.27 24.36
CA GLN A 29 -6.22 9.21 24.45
C GLN A 29 -4.90 8.58 24.02
N VAL A 30 -4.65 7.33 24.43
CA VAL A 30 -3.48 6.56 24.01
C VAL A 30 -3.47 6.37 22.50
N VAL A 31 -4.59 5.91 21.93
CA VAL A 31 -4.72 5.67 20.49
C VAL A 31 -4.50 6.96 19.70
N PHE A 32 -5.15 8.04 20.12
CA PHE A 32 -4.98 9.36 19.50
C PHE A 32 -3.52 9.80 19.52
N THR A 33 -2.88 9.76 20.69
CA THR A 33 -1.49 10.22 20.87
C THR A 33 -0.52 9.38 20.04
N HIS A 34 -0.73 8.05 20.01
CA HIS A 34 0.06 7.13 19.20
C HIS A 34 0.03 7.53 17.72
N PHE A 35 -1.16 7.65 17.13
CA PHE A 35 -1.28 7.98 15.72
C PHE A 35 -0.91 9.42 15.39
N ALA A 36 -1.19 10.38 16.28
CA ALA A 36 -0.74 11.76 16.14
C ALA A 36 0.80 11.83 16.06
N SER A 37 1.51 11.08 16.90
CA SER A 37 2.97 10.99 16.86
C SER A 37 3.48 10.23 15.62
N HIS A 38 2.82 9.12 15.28
CA HIS A 38 3.20 8.27 14.15
C HIS A 38 3.08 8.98 12.80
N PHE A 39 1.99 9.71 12.59
CA PHE A 39 1.74 10.47 11.36
C PHE A 39 2.28 11.90 11.40
N LYS A 40 2.96 12.30 12.49
CA LYS A 40 3.62 13.60 12.54
C LYS A 40 4.71 13.65 11.48
N ALA A 41 4.61 14.62 10.58
CA ALA A 41 5.65 14.89 9.61
C ALA A 41 6.97 15.14 10.36
N ARG A 42 7.97 14.29 10.11
CA ARG A 42 9.32 14.47 10.65
C ARG A 42 10.11 15.28 9.64
N PHE A 43 10.67 16.40 10.09
CA PHE A 43 11.69 17.12 9.34
C PHE A 43 13.01 16.36 9.49
N VAL A 44 13.15 15.28 8.73
CA VAL A 44 14.40 14.54 8.57
C VAL A 44 15.03 15.02 7.27
N GLU A 45 16.33 15.27 7.29
CA GLU A 45 17.11 15.46 6.08
C GLU A 45 17.07 14.14 5.30
N ARG A 46 16.19 14.09 4.29
CA ARG A 46 16.07 12.90 3.43
C ARG A 46 17.20 12.98 2.42
N PRO A 47 18.08 11.95 2.34
CA PRO A 47 19.10 11.92 1.30
C PRO A 47 18.44 12.08 -0.07
N GLY A 48 18.84 13.13 -0.80
CA GLY A 48 18.42 13.34 -2.17
C GLY A 48 19.01 12.25 -3.07
N VAL A 49 18.35 11.99 -4.20
CA VAL A 49 18.86 11.11 -5.26
C VAL A 49 19.47 11.89 -6.41
N ASP A 50 19.80 13.16 -6.18
CA ASP A 50 20.17 14.15 -7.21
C ASP A 50 21.43 13.79 -8.02
N ASN A 51 22.23 12.83 -7.53
CA ASN A 51 23.44 12.33 -8.19
C ASN A 51 23.35 10.85 -8.62
N LEU A 52 22.18 10.22 -8.52
CA LEU A 52 21.98 8.86 -9.00
C LEU A 52 21.58 8.86 -10.47
N GLN A 53 22.44 8.28 -11.30
CA GLN A 53 22.16 8.08 -12.73
C GLN A 53 21.28 6.84 -12.91
N PHE A 54 19.97 7.01 -12.75
CA PHE A 54 19.02 5.98 -13.16
C PHE A 54 18.95 5.90 -14.68
N ARG A 55 18.65 4.70 -15.21
CA ARG A 55 18.21 4.61 -16.61
C ARG A 55 16.89 5.36 -16.73
N ARG A 56 16.86 6.34 -17.63
CA ARG A 56 15.69 7.17 -17.88
C ARG A 56 15.19 6.89 -19.28
N LEU A 57 13.88 6.86 -19.42
CA LEU A 57 13.27 6.87 -20.74
C LEU A 57 13.52 8.23 -21.38
N THR A 58 13.82 8.22 -22.67
CA THR A 58 13.76 9.42 -23.51
C THR A 58 12.31 9.93 -23.57
N PRO A 59 12.10 11.22 -23.91
CA PRO A 59 10.74 11.75 -24.08
C PRO A 59 9.89 10.95 -25.07
N VAL A 60 10.53 10.38 -26.11
CA VAL A 60 9.86 9.55 -27.12
C VAL A 60 9.42 8.22 -26.55
N GLU A 61 10.28 7.53 -25.80
CA GLU A 61 9.92 6.30 -25.10
C GLU A 61 8.85 6.56 -24.02
N GLY A 62 8.93 7.67 -23.30
CA GLY A 62 7.90 8.06 -22.35
C GLY A 62 6.53 8.26 -23.02
N GLY A 63 6.52 8.96 -24.16
CA GLY A 63 5.29 9.16 -24.96
C GLY A 63 4.76 7.86 -25.57
N SER A 64 5.63 6.91 -25.89
CA SER A 64 5.19 5.62 -26.45
C SER A 64 4.52 4.71 -25.41
N LEU A 65 4.72 4.95 -24.11
CA LEU A 65 4.03 4.23 -23.04
C LEU A 65 2.60 4.73 -22.78
N THR A 66 2.28 5.98 -23.14
CA THR A 66 0.98 6.60 -22.86
C THR A 66 0.08 6.71 -24.09
N LYS A 67 0.59 6.36 -25.29
CA LYS A 67 -0.21 6.33 -26.50
C LYS A 67 -1.28 5.22 -26.43
N PRO A 68 -2.46 5.43 -27.03
CA PRO A 68 -3.45 4.36 -27.16
C PRO A 68 -2.91 3.17 -27.96
N PHE A 69 -3.39 1.97 -27.63
CA PHE A 69 -3.07 0.75 -28.36
C PHE A 69 -3.65 0.80 -29.78
N SER A 70 -2.90 0.30 -30.75
CA SER A 70 -3.43 0.09 -32.09
C SER A 70 -4.23 -1.21 -32.19
N VAL A 71 -5.17 -1.29 -33.13
CA VAL A 71 -5.94 -2.52 -33.36
C VAL A 71 -5.02 -3.69 -33.71
N ASP A 72 -3.98 -3.46 -34.50
CA ASP A 72 -3.05 -4.52 -34.92
C ASP A 72 -2.17 -5.01 -33.77
N GLU A 73 -1.73 -4.09 -32.89
CA GLU A 73 -1.04 -4.44 -31.65
C GLU A 73 -1.90 -5.32 -30.75
N VAL A 74 -3.18 -4.94 -30.55
CA VAL A 74 -4.12 -5.74 -29.77
C VAL A 74 -4.32 -7.10 -30.41
N LYS A 75 -4.57 -7.18 -31.72
CA LYS A 75 -4.76 -8.46 -32.42
C LYS A 75 -3.54 -9.37 -32.29
N THR A 76 -2.34 -8.81 -32.50
CA THR A 76 -1.08 -9.54 -32.35
C THR A 76 -0.94 -10.06 -30.93
N ALA A 77 -1.13 -9.20 -29.92
CA ALA A 77 -1.00 -9.59 -28.52
C ALA A 77 -2.00 -10.69 -28.11
N VAL A 78 -3.23 -10.65 -28.62
CA VAL A 78 -4.23 -11.70 -28.33
C VAL A 78 -3.85 -13.00 -29.04
N TRP A 79 -3.36 -12.97 -30.28
CA TRP A 79 -3.01 -14.19 -31.03
C TRP A 79 -1.69 -14.81 -30.57
N ASP A 80 -0.74 -14.01 -30.09
CA ASP A 80 0.52 -14.46 -29.51
C ASP A 80 0.36 -14.96 -28.05
N CYS A 81 -0.85 -14.88 -27.48
CA CYS A 81 -1.13 -15.51 -26.19
C CYS A 81 -1.21 -17.03 -26.35
N ASP A 82 -0.07 -17.69 -26.25
CA ASP A 82 0.02 -19.14 -26.19
C ASP A 82 -0.68 -19.71 -24.94
N SER A 83 -1.23 -20.91 -25.09
CA SER A 83 -1.95 -21.72 -24.10
C SER A 83 -1.22 -21.91 -22.76
N TYR A 84 0.09 -21.70 -22.73
CA TYR A 84 0.93 -21.78 -21.54
C TYR A 84 0.57 -20.77 -20.43
N LYS A 85 -0.15 -19.68 -20.75
CA LYS A 85 -0.64 -18.70 -19.76
C LYS A 85 -1.96 -19.11 -19.09
N SER A 86 -2.51 -20.25 -19.45
CA SER A 86 -3.67 -20.86 -18.79
C SER A 86 -3.34 -22.32 -18.51
N PRO A 87 -2.48 -22.61 -17.49
CA PRO A 87 -2.32 -23.97 -17.03
C PRO A 87 -3.71 -24.45 -16.62
N GLY A 88 -4.27 -25.40 -17.38
CA GLY A 88 -5.54 -26.01 -17.04
C GLY A 88 -5.45 -26.63 -15.64
N PRO A 89 -6.59 -26.78 -14.94
CA PRO A 89 -6.59 -27.42 -13.64
C PRO A 89 -6.09 -28.87 -13.77
N ASP A 90 -5.06 -29.18 -12.99
CA ASP A 90 -4.54 -30.50 -12.68
C ASP A 90 -5.53 -31.35 -11.87
#